data_AF-A0A2I0LGF4-F1
#
_entry.id   AF-A0A2I0LGF4-F1
#
_cell.length_a   1.000
_cell.length_b   1.000
_cell.length_c   1.000
_cell.angle_alpha   90.00
_cell.angle_beta   90.00
_cell.angle_gamma   90.00
#
_symmetry.space_group_name_H-M   'P 1'
#
loop_
_entity.id
_entity.type
_entity.pdbx_description
1 polymer ?
#
loop_
_entity_poly.entity_id
_entity_poly.type
_entity_poly.pdbx_seq_one_letter_code
_entity_poly.pdbx_strand_id
1 'polypeptide(L)'
;MARPGMAQHGTAQCDTPPQLPTPSPWQVKLVTTAERGSYSCRVFNLFHEVWSREVDVEIGSPESSSPGQLYATDKVALLIGNMRYLHHKQLKAPMVDVHALSALLRQLDFKVVSLLDLCKAEMQMAVNEFLLLLDKGVYGLLYYAGHGYENFGNSFMVPIDAPSSYTSAHCLCVQRVLRSMQQRRTGLNIFLLDMCRKRNLNDDVIPQV
;
A
#
# COMPACT_ATOMS: atom_id res chain seq x y z
N MET A 1 10.74 -32.82 46.59
CA MET A 1 10.71 -31.53 45.87
C MET A 1 11.05 -31.78 44.40
N ALA A 2 10.32 -31.10 43.52
CA ALA A 2 10.33 -31.18 42.06
C ALA A 2 9.87 -32.50 41.40
N ARG A 3 8.66 -32.47 40.81
CA ARG A 3 8.38 -32.98 39.45
C ARG A 3 7.21 -32.21 38.83
N PRO A 4 7.21 -31.98 37.50
CA PRO A 4 6.29 -31.08 36.80
C PRO A 4 5.03 -31.83 36.34
N GLY A 5 3.87 -31.18 36.37
CA GLY A 5 2.58 -31.79 36.05
C GLY A 5 1.78 -30.98 35.02
N MET A 6 1.64 -31.59 33.84
CA MET A 6 0.48 -31.56 32.93
C MET A 6 0.07 -30.22 32.29
N ALA A 7 0.42 -30.08 31.00
CA ALA A 7 -0.33 -29.27 30.06
C ALA A 7 -1.75 -29.85 29.93
N GLN A 8 -2.77 -29.05 30.27
CA GLN A 8 -4.16 -29.41 30.07
C GLN A 8 -4.52 -29.19 28.60
N HIS A 9 -4.70 -30.27 27.84
CA HIS A 9 -5.39 -30.22 26.56
C HIS A 9 -6.87 -29.96 26.83
N GLY A 10 -7.33 -28.73 26.59
CA GLY A 10 -8.75 -28.40 26.59
C GLY A 10 -9.41 -28.93 25.32
N THR A 11 -9.99 -30.12 25.37
CA THR A 11 -10.86 -30.64 24.29
C THR A 11 -12.24 -29.99 24.41
N ALA A 12 -12.54 -29.01 23.55
CA ALA A 12 -13.91 -28.57 23.36
C ALA A 12 -14.63 -29.59 22.45
N GLN A 13 -15.43 -30.46 23.05
CA GLN A 13 -16.16 -31.52 22.35
C GLN A 13 -17.53 -31.00 21.91
N CYS A 14 -17.73 -30.84 20.60
CA CYS A 14 -19.03 -30.50 20.02
C CYS A 14 -19.77 -31.78 19.61
N ASP A 15 -20.76 -32.18 20.40
CA ASP A 15 -21.72 -33.22 20.04
C ASP A 15 -22.96 -32.61 19.40
N THR A 16 -23.31 -33.06 18.20
CA THR A 16 -24.70 -33.08 17.71
C THR A 16 -24.85 -34.07 16.57
N PRO A 17 -25.87 -34.95 16.59
CA PRO A 17 -26.52 -35.43 15.39
C PRO A 17 -28.01 -35.01 15.38
N PRO A 18 -28.76 -35.33 14.33
CA PRO A 18 -28.80 -34.61 13.06
C PRO A 18 -30.15 -33.88 12.91
N GLN A 19 -30.19 -32.63 12.46
CA GLN A 19 -31.15 -32.06 11.50
C GLN A 19 -30.66 -30.65 11.12
N LEU A 20 -30.45 -30.41 9.82
CA LEU A 20 -30.08 -29.10 9.27
C LEU A 20 -31.14 -28.04 9.65
N PRO A 21 -30.71 -26.82 10.01
CA PRO A 21 -30.55 -25.77 8.98
C PRO A 21 -29.19 -25.05 9.08
N THR A 22 -28.81 -24.40 7.98
CA THR A 22 -27.61 -23.56 7.78
C THR A 22 -27.04 -22.94 9.07
N PRO A 23 -25.76 -23.19 9.42
CA PRO A 23 -25.20 -22.54 10.59
C PRO A 23 -25.03 -21.05 10.29
N SER A 24 -25.69 -20.23 11.09
CA SER A 24 -25.23 -18.86 11.37
C SER A 24 -23.73 -18.88 11.65
N PRO A 25 -22.97 -17.82 11.31
CA PRO A 25 -21.58 -17.75 11.72
C PRO A 25 -21.51 -17.91 13.24
N TRP A 26 -20.90 -19.00 13.69
CA TRP A 26 -20.77 -19.32 15.11
C TRP A 26 -19.91 -18.24 15.76
N GLN A 27 -20.54 -17.34 16.52
CA GLN A 27 -19.87 -16.26 17.23
C GLN A 27 -19.45 -16.74 18.62
N VAL A 28 -18.16 -16.63 18.93
CA VAL A 28 -17.67 -16.75 20.30
C VAL A 28 -18.07 -15.47 21.05
N LYS A 29 -18.98 -15.60 22.02
CA LYS A 29 -19.65 -14.45 22.66
C LYS A 29 -18.76 -13.67 23.64
N LEU A 30 -17.69 -14.28 24.13
CA LEU A 30 -16.73 -13.68 25.05
C LEU A 30 -15.36 -14.27 24.75
N VAL A 31 -14.41 -13.43 24.33
CA VAL A 31 -13.05 -13.84 23.96
C VAL A 31 -12.11 -13.22 24.99
N THR A 32 -11.53 -14.06 25.84
CA THR A 32 -10.53 -13.72 26.86
C THR A 32 -9.21 -14.43 26.58
N THR A 33 -8.17 -14.17 27.35
CA THR A 33 -6.88 -14.85 27.16
C THR A 33 -6.92 -16.35 27.46
N ALA A 34 -8.00 -16.84 28.07
CA ALA A 34 -8.21 -18.27 28.36
C ALA A 34 -8.62 -19.06 27.10
N GLU A 35 -9.21 -18.41 26.10
CA GLU A 35 -9.57 -19.01 24.81
C GLU A 35 -8.40 -18.98 23.79
N ARG A 36 -7.15 -18.88 24.25
CA ARG A 36 -5.98 -19.05 23.38
C ARG A 36 -5.79 -20.52 23.05
N GLY A 37 -5.35 -20.80 21.84
CA GLY A 37 -4.96 -22.15 21.45
C GLY A 37 -5.25 -22.44 20.00
N SER A 38 -5.10 -23.71 19.65
CA SER A 38 -5.25 -24.19 18.29
C SER A 38 -6.68 -24.65 18.04
N TYR A 39 -7.30 -24.12 17.00
CA TYR A 39 -8.68 -24.40 16.63
C TYR A 39 -8.75 -25.10 15.28
N SER A 40 -9.61 -26.10 15.19
CA SER A 40 -9.98 -26.75 13.93
C SER A 40 -11.48 -27.05 13.94
N CYS A 41 -12.08 -27.10 12.75
CA CYS A 41 -13.48 -27.43 12.59
C CYS A 41 -13.62 -28.91 12.27
N ARG A 42 -14.49 -29.62 13.02
CA ARG A 42 -14.88 -31.00 12.73
C ARG A 42 -16.23 -31.03 12.02
N VAL A 43 -16.30 -31.71 10.88
CA VAL A 43 -17.55 -32.08 10.22
C VAL A 43 -17.65 -33.59 10.20
N PHE A 44 -18.71 -34.16 10.75
CA PHE A 44 -18.89 -35.62 10.83
C PHE A 44 -20.31 -36.05 10.47
N ASN A 45 -20.44 -37.30 10.04
CA ASN A 45 -21.69 -38.04 9.96
C ASN A 45 -21.47 -39.47 10.47
N LEU A 46 -22.48 -40.34 10.32
CA LEU A 46 -22.41 -41.74 10.78
C LEU A 46 -21.31 -42.59 10.11
N PHE A 47 -20.74 -42.14 9.00
CA PHE A 47 -19.79 -42.91 8.18
C PHE A 47 -18.40 -42.29 8.09
N HIS A 48 -18.26 -40.98 8.30
CA HIS A 48 -17.01 -40.26 8.08
C HIS A 48 -16.90 -39.01 8.95
N GLU A 49 -15.67 -38.64 9.30
CA GLU A 49 -15.35 -37.34 9.87
C GLU A 49 -14.17 -36.70 9.14
N VAL A 50 -14.23 -35.37 8.98
CA VAL A 50 -13.16 -34.56 8.39
C VAL A 50 -12.87 -33.38 9.31
N TRP A 51 -11.58 -33.12 9.51
CA TRP A 51 -11.08 -31.97 10.24
C TRP A 51 -10.51 -30.93 9.26
N SER A 52 -10.74 -29.65 9.54
CA SER A 52 -10.05 -28.58 8.84
C SER A 52 -8.57 -28.52 9.24
N ARG A 53 -7.79 -27.74 8.49
CA ARG A 53 -6.49 -27.27 8.98
C ARG A 53 -6.64 -26.58 10.34
N GLU A 54 -5.64 -26.78 11.18
CA GLU A 54 -5.51 -26.15 12.47
C GLU A 54 -5.09 -24.68 12.32
N VAL A 55 -5.64 -23.81 13.17
CA VAL A 55 -5.35 -22.37 13.21
C VAL A 55 -5.09 -21.98 14.66
N ASP A 56 -3.90 -21.46 14.93
CA ASP A 56 -3.57 -20.90 16.24
C ASP A 56 -4.23 -19.54 16.42
N VAL A 57 -5.02 -19.41 17.48
CA VAL A 57 -5.69 -18.18 17.88
C VAL A 57 -4.97 -17.61 19.09
N GLU A 58 -4.27 -16.51 18.85
CA GLU A 58 -3.62 -15.70 19.89
C GLU A 58 -4.54 -14.53 20.27
N ILE A 59 -4.94 -14.48 21.54
CA ILE A 59 -5.78 -13.42 22.10
C ILE A 59 -4.88 -12.57 23.00
N GLY A 60 -4.22 -11.57 22.45
CA GLY A 60 -3.35 -10.69 23.24
C GLY A 60 -4.12 -9.93 24.32
N SER A 61 -3.51 -9.72 25.48
CA SER A 61 -3.81 -8.52 26.25
C SER A 61 -3.28 -7.32 25.44
N PRO A 62 -3.97 -6.16 25.42
CA PRO A 62 -3.56 -5.01 24.60
C PRO A 62 -2.18 -4.41 24.98
N GLU A 63 -1.45 -5.01 25.92
CA GLU A 63 -0.30 -4.41 26.58
C GLU A 63 1.04 -5.13 26.35
N SER A 64 1.12 -6.16 25.48
CA SER A 64 2.38 -6.91 25.30
C SER A 64 2.82 -7.22 23.87
N SER A 65 2.12 -6.73 22.85
CA SER A 65 2.77 -6.45 21.57
C SER A 65 3.10 -4.95 21.56
N SER A 66 4.30 -4.59 22.00
CA SER A 66 4.90 -3.42 21.37
C SER A 66 4.84 -3.74 19.87
N PRO A 67 4.15 -2.94 19.02
CA PRO A 67 4.25 -3.16 17.59
C PRO A 67 5.74 -3.07 17.32
N GLY A 68 6.36 -4.21 16.98
CA GLY A 68 7.82 -4.31 16.87
C GLY A 68 8.26 -3.13 16.05
N GLN A 69 9.08 -2.26 16.66
CA GLN A 69 9.24 -0.90 16.17
C GLN A 69 9.60 -0.95 14.68
N LEU A 70 8.69 -0.42 13.85
CA LEU A 70 8.84 -0.50 12.40
C LEU A 70 9.95 0.47 12.03
N TYR A 71 11.13 -0.06 11.72
CA TYR A 71 12.24 0.72 11.21
C TYR A 71 12.26 0.64 9.69
N ALA A 72 12.36 1.80 9.04
CA ALA A 72 12.70 1.86 7.63
C ALA A 72 14.15 1.39 7.44
N THR A 73 14.40 0.53 6.44
CA THR A 73 15.79 0.18 6.08
C THR A 73 16.50 1.35 5.41
N ASP A 74 15.75 2.19 4.70
CA ASP A 74 16.18 3.49 4.15
C ASP A 74 14.95 4.37 3.90
N LYS A 75 15.16 5.67 3.67
CA LYS A 75 14.12 6.66 3.35
C LYS A 75 14.50 7.41 2.07
N VAL A 76 13.75 7.23 0.99
CA VAL A 76 14.05 7.83 -0.33
C VAL A 76 12.83 8.59 -0.83
N ALA A 77 13.06 9.82 -1.33
CA ALA A 77 12.00 10.66 -1.88
C ALA A 77 12.36 11.21 -3.27
N LEU A 78 11.40 11.12 -4.19
CA LEU A 78 11.44 11.80 -5.49
C LEU A 78 10.37 12.89 -5.51
N LEU A 79 10.78 14.14 -5.74
CA LEU A 79 9.93 15.31 -5.84
C LEU A 79 10.02 15.86 -7.27
N ILE A 80 8.90 16.00 -7.96
CA ILE A 80 8.83 16.56 -9.31
C ILE A 80 7.87 17.76 -9.31
N GLY A 81 8.34 18.90 -9.80
CA GLY A 81 7.54 20.12 -9.95
C GLY A 81 7.53 20.62 -11.39
N ASN A 82 6.41 20.48 -12.09
CA ASN A 82 6.26 20.95 -13.46
C ASN A 82 5.46 22.25 -13.50
N MET A 83 6.00 23.28 -14.18
CA MET A 83 5.44 24.62 -14.23
C MET A 83 5.47 25.24 -15.63
N ARG A 84 6.54 25.05 -16.41
CA ARG A 84 6.76 25.66 -17.74
C ARG A 84 6.26 24.77 -18.86
N TYR A 85 4.96 24.52 -18.89
CA TYR A 85 4.31 23.73 -19.94
C TYR A 85 4.38 24.42 -21.30
N LEU A 86 4.73 23.66 -22.35
CA LEU A 86 4.86 24.15 -23.73
C LEU A 86 3.50 24.44 -24.37
N HIS A 87 2.51 23.59 -24.10
CA HIS A 87 1.21 23.61 -24.76
C HIS A 87 0.03 23.86 -23.82
N HIS A 88 0.30 24.10 -22.53
CA HIS A 88 -0.70 24.25 -21.47
C HIS A 88 -0.40 25.46 -20.60
N LYS A 89 -1.36 25.86 -19.77
CA LYS A 89 -1.20 27.00 -18.85
C LYS A 89 -0.03 26.75 -17.89
N GLN A 90 0.88 27.71 -17.81
CA GLN A 90 2.00 27.63 -16.87
C GLN A 90 1.53 27.78 -15.41
N LEU A 91 2.26 27.14 -14.50
CA LEU A 91 2.04 27.20 -13.06
C LEU A 91 3.15 28.01 -12.39
N LYS A 92 2.95 28.47 -11.15
CA LYS A 92 3.95 29.26 -10.41
C LYS A 92 4.32 28.65 -9.06
N ALA A 93 3.38 27.98 -8.39
CA ALA A 93 3.57 27.39 -7.07
C ALA A 93 4.57 26.21 -7.01
N PRO A 94 4.63 25.27 -8.00
CA PRO A 94 5.38 24.02 -7.85
C PRO A 94 6.85 24.16 -7.44
N MET A 95 7.56 25.22 -7.89
CA MET A 95 8.95 25.47 -7.48
C MET A 95 9.08 25.70 -5.97
N VAL A 96 8.20 26.52 -5.41
CA VAL A 96 8.20 26.87 -3.98
C VAL A 96 7.84 25.65 -3.15
N ASP A 97 6.83 24.90 -3.59
CA ASP A 97 6.33 23.73 -2.88
C ASP A 97 7.36 22.59 -2.84
N VAL A 98 7.99 22.29 -3.99
CA VAL A 98 9.08 21.31 -4.07
C VAL A 98 10.25 21.73 -3.17
N HIS A 99 10.64 23.01 -3.16
CA HIS A 99 11.73 23.48 -2.34
C HIS A 99 11.43 23.33 -0.84
N ALA A 100 10.25 23.76 -0.39
CA ALA A 100 9.83 23.68 1.01
C ALA A 100 9.73 22.23 1.48
N LEU A 101 9.08 21.36 0.70
CA LEU A 101 8.93 19.94 1.06
C LEU A 101 10.28 19.21 1.06
N SER A 102 11.17 19.54 0.13
CA SER A 102 12.53 18.98 0.08
C SER A 102 13.31 19.27 1.37
N ALA A 103 13.20 20.50 1.90
CA ALA A 103 13.83 20.87 3.17
C ALA A 103 13.28 20.07 4.36
N LEU A 104 11.95 19.94 4.46
CA LEU A 104 11.29 19.19 5.54
C LEU A 104 11.64 17.69 5.48
N LEU A 105 11.63 17.08 4.30
CA LEU A 105 11.96 15.67 4.15
C LEU A 105 13.42 15.37 4.49
N ARG A 106 14.36 16.28 4.18
CA ARG A 106 15.76 16.13 4.61
C ARG A 106 15.91 16.18 6.14
N GLN A 107 15.12 17.00 6.84
CA GLN A 107 15.10 17.01 8.31
C GLN A 107 14.57 15.69 8.90
N LEU A 108 13.79 14.94 8.10
CA LEU A 108 13.30 13.60 8.41
C LEU A 108 14.22 12.51 7.82
N ASP A 109 15.49 12.81 7.55
CA ASP A 109 16.52 11.94 6.94
C ASP A 109 16.12 11.21 5.64
N PHE A 110 15.24 11.79 4.83
CA PHE A 110 15.05 11.28 3.48
C PHE A 110 16.23 11.65 2.59
N LYS A 111 16.63 10.71 1.73
CA LYS A 111 17.46 10.97 0.55
C LYS A 111 16.56 11.55 -0.53
N VAL A 112 16.60 12.88 -0.69
CA VAL A 112 15.67 13.61 -1.55
C VAL A 112 16.31 13.97 -2.90
N VAL A 113 15.65 13.55 -3.98
CA VAL A 113 15.89 14.05 -5.35
C VAL A 113 14.74 14.99 -5.72
N SER A 114 15.06 16.23 -6.05
CA SER A 114 14.08 17.26 -6.44
C SER A 114 14.38 17.73 -7.86
N LEU A 115 13.39 17.64 -8.75
CA LEU A 115 13.51 17.97 -10.16
C LEU A 115 12.36 18.90 -10.59
N LEU A 116 12.64 19.77 -11.54
CA LEU A 116 11.69 20.76 -12.04
C LEU A 116 11.60 20.71 -13.56
N ASP A 117 10.40 21.00 -14.09
CA ASP A 117 10.13 21.16 -15.52
C ASP A 117 10.64 20.01 -16.39
N LEU A 118 10.18 18.79 -16.08
CA LEU A 118 10.60 17.57 -16.77
C LEU A 118 9.69 17.23 -17.95
N CYS A 119 10.31 16.89 -19.08
CA CYS A 119 9.62 16.25 -20.20
C CYS A 119 9.28 14.78 -19.87
N LYS A 120 8.47 14.14 -20.72
CA LYS A 120 8.02 12.75 -20.47
C LYS A 120 9.19 11.78 -20.29
N ALA A 121 10.21 11.88 -21.14
CA ALA A 121 11.37 10.99 -21.08
C ALA A 121 12.15 11.18 -19.78
N GLU A 122 12.35 12.43 -19.34
CA GLU A 122 13.05 12.75 -18.11
C GLU A 122 12.27 12.30 -16.87
N MET A 123 10.94 12.49 -16.84
CA MET A 123 10.10 11.96 -15.77
C MET A 123 10.23 10.44 -15.67
N GLN A 124 10.22 9.73 -16.80
CA GLN A 124 10.36 8.28 -16.82
C GLN A 124 11.74 7.84 -16.33
N MET A 125 12.81 8.52 -16.72
CA MET A 125 14.17 8.26 -16.22
C MET A 125 14.26 8.52 -14.71
N ALA A 126 13.76 9.66 -14.23
CA ALA A 126 13.76 10.00 -12.82
C ALA A 126 13.02 8.96 -11.97
N VAL A 127 11.85 8.50 -12.43
CA VAL A 127 11.11 7.42 -11.78
C VAL A 127 11.91 6.11 -11.79
N ASN A 128 12.56 5.76 -12.91
CA ASN A 128 13.36 4.55 -12.99
C ASN A 128 14.54 4.59 -12.00
N GLU A 129 15.28 5.69 -11.94
CA GLU A 129 16.38 5.88 -10.98
C GLU A 129 15.89 5.81 -9.53
N PHE A 130 14.76 6.47 -9.24
CA PHE A 130 14.11 6.37 -7.93
C PHE A 130 13.78 4.92 -7.56
N LEU A 131 13.22 4.14 -8.51
CA LEU A 131 12.89 2.73 -8.29
C LEU A 131 14.12 1.83 -8.10
N LEU A 132 15.31 2.22 -8.55
CA LEU A 132 16.57 1.49 -8.30
C LEU A 132 17.07 1.66 -6.87
N LEU A 133 16.70 2.76 -6.20
CA LEU A 133 17.05 3.04 -4.80
C LEU A 133 16.11 2.36 -3.79
N LEU A 134 15.02 1.74 -4.27
CA LEU A 134 14.04 1.08 -3.42
C LEU A 134 14.33 -0.43 -3.33
N ASP A 135 14.24 -0.94 -2.10
CA ASP A 135 14.36 -2.37 -1.79
C ASP A 135 13.47 -2.72 -0.58
N LYS A 136 13.57 -3.97 -0.11
CA LYS A 136 12.78 -4.49 1.00
C LYS A 136 12.90 -3.60 2.24
N GLY A 137 11.76 -3.13 2.74
CA GLY A 137 11.68 -2.32 3.95
C GLY A 137 11.97 -0.82 3.77
N VAL A 138 12.35 -0.38 2.56
CA VAL A 138 12.60 1.05 2.28
C VAL A 138 11.29 1.82 2.29
N TYR A 139 11.31 3.05 2.80
CA TYR A 139 10.20 3.99 2.69
C TYR A 139 10.39 4.83 1.44
N GLY A 140 9.51 4.65 0.45
CA GLY A 140 9.51 5.39 -0.79
C GLY A 140 8.43 6.48 -0.78
N LEU A 141 8.82 7.71 -1.09
CA LEU A 141 7.89 8.84 -1.26
C LEU A 141 8.01 9.44 -2.66
N LEU A 142 6.89 9.54 -3.37
CA LEU A 142 6.78 10.33 -4.59
C LEU A 142 5.89 11.55 -4.31
N TYR A 143 6.43 12.73 -4.54
CA TYR A 143 5.67 13.97 -4.59
C TYR A 143 5.66 14.52 -6.01
N TYR A 144 4.48 14.91 -6.47
CA TYR A 144 4.31 15.54 -7.76
C TYR A 144 3.44 16.78 -7.64
N ALA A 145 3.93 17.90 -8.18
CA ALA A 145 3.17 19.14 -8.32
C ALA A 145 3.15 19.57 -9.79
N GLY A 146 1.95 19.74 -10.34
CA GLY A 146 1.81 20.10 -11.76
C GLY A 146 0.41 19.84 -12.31
N HIS A 147 0.28 19.87 -13.63
CA HIS A 147 -0.92 19.38 -14.31
C HIS A 147 -1.08 17.88 -14.12
N GLY A 148 -2.32 17.47 -13.92
CA GLY A 148 -2.69 16.09 -13.73
C GLY A 148 -4.14 15.89 -14.14
N TYR A 149 -4.48 14.62 -14.35
CA TYR A 149 -5.86 14.22 -14.60
C TYR A 149 -6.11 12.83 -14.02
N GLU A 150 -7.37 12.45 -13.95
CA GLU A 150 -7.79 11.13 -13.50
C GLU A 150 -8.89 10.56 -14.37
N ASN A 151 -8.64 9.39 -14.95
CA ASN A 151 -9.63 8.63 -15.72
C ASN A 151 -9.73 7.23 -15.12
N PHE A 152 -10.97 6.80 -14.82
CA PHE A 152 -11.27 5.45 -14.34
C PHE A 152 -10.47 5.04 -13.09
N GLY A 153 -10.25 5.98 -12.15
CA GLY A 153 -9.46 5.74 -10.93
C GLY A 153 -7.95 5.70 -11.12
N ASN A 154 -7.46 5.93 -12.35
CA ASN A 154 -6.04 6.05 -12.65
C ASN A 154 -5.62 7.50 -12.75
N SER A 155 -4.61 7.88 -11.98
CA SER A 155 -4.11 9.25 -11.90
C SER A 155 -2.88 9.37 -12.79
N PHE A 156 -2.81 10.47 -13.54
CA PHE A 156 -1.78 10.71 -14.54
C PHE A 156 -1.08 12.04 -14.28
N MET A 157 0.25 11.98 -14.23
CA MET A 157 1.12 13.15 -14.14
C MET A 157 1.45 13.62 -15.56
N VAL A 158 1.22 14.91 -15.84
CA VAL A 158 1.39 15.51 -17.17
C VAL A 158 2.76 16.18 -17.29
N PRO A 159 3.63 15.72 -18.21
CA PRO A 159 4.93 16.34 -18.47
C PRO A 159 4.83 17.72 -19.14
N ILE A 160 5.91 18.51 -19.11
CA ILE A 160 5.91 19.88 -19.69
C ILE A 160 5.73 19.90 -21.21
N ASP A 161 6.13 18.82 -21.89
CA ASP A 161 6.09 18.63 -23.34
C ASP A 161 4.82 17.94 -23.83
N ALA A 162 3.85 17.70 -22.95
CA ALA A 162 2.58 17.09 -23.35
C ALA A 162 1.86 17.96 -24.40
N PRO A 163 1.43 17.38 -25.55
CA PRO A 163 0.73 18.13 -26.60
C PRO A 163 -0.63 18.65 -26.10
N SER A 164 -1.25 19.60 -26.80
CA SER A 164 -2.55 20.16 -26.39
C SER A 164 -3.65 19.10 -26.21
N SER A 165 -3.66 18.08 -27.06
CA SER A 165 -4.57 16.92 -26.98
C SER A 165 -3.85 15.68 -26.45
N TYR A 166 -3.29 15.77 -25.24
CA TYR A 166 -2.60 14.65 -24.62
C TYR A 166 -3.56 13.55 -24.16
N THR A 167 -3.02 12.32 -24.12
CA THR A 167 -3.68 11.09 -23.69
C THR A 167 -2.77 10.35 -22.72
N SER A 168 -3.21 9.21 -22.18
CA SER A 168 -2.40 8.37 -21.29
C SER A 168 -1.03 7.99 -21.88
N ALA A 169 -0.93 7.88 -23.21
CA ALA A 169 0.32 7.60 -23.91
C ALA A 169 1.37 8.73 -23.77
N HIS A 170 0.97 9.95 -23.42
CA HIS A 170 1.86 11.11 -23.26
C HIS A 170 2.21 11.39 -21.80
N CYS A 171 1.60 10.67 -20.86
CA CYS A 171 1.68 10.96 -19.44
C CYS A 171 2.26 9.77 -18.65
N LEU A 172 2.51 9.97 -17.37
CA LEU A 172 2.93 8.91 -16.45
C LEU A 172 1.77 8.50 -15.55
N CYS A 173 1.42 7.21 -15.59
CA CYS A 173 0.39 6.63 -14.72
C CYS A 173 0.98 6.36 -13.32
N VAL A 174 0.40 6.98 -12.30
CA VAL A 174 0.85 6.85 -10.91
C VAL A 174 0.72 5.41 -10.42
N GLN A 175 -0.37 4.72 -10.77
CA GLN A 175 -0.64 3.34 -10.35
C GLN A 175 0.43 2.36 -10.88
N ARG A 176 1.01 2.62 -12.07
CA ARG A 176 2.15 1.84 -12.59
C ARG A 176 3.41 2.04 -11.77
N VAL A 177 3.65 3.27 -11.29
CA VAL A 177 4.78 3.56 -10.38
C VAL A 177 4.56 2.86 -9.05
N LEU A 178 3.37 2.97 -8.45
CA LEU A 178 3.02 2.29 -7.19
C LEU A 178 3.24 0.78 -7.28
N ARG A 179 2.77 0.14 -8.36
CA ARG A 179 3.02 -1.29 -8.59
C ARG A 179 4.50 -1.61 -8.63
N SER A 180 5.28 -0.79 -9.33
CA SER A 180 6.73 -0.98 -9.44
C SER A 180 7.42 -0.84 -8.07
N MET A 181 6.98 0.09 -7.22
CA MET A 181 7.46 0.21 -5.84
C MET A 181 7.08 -1.01 -4.99
N GLN A 182 5.85 -1.49 -5.09
CA GLN A 182 5.41 -2.71 -4.39
C GLN A 182 6.22 -3.95 -4.79
N GLN A 183 6.61 -4.07 -6.05
CA GLN A 183 7.50 -5.15 -6.53
C GLN A 183 8.88 -5.10 -5.87
N ARG A 184 9.36 -3.92 -5.45
CA ARG A 184 10.59 -3.75 -4.65
C ARG A 184 10.43 -4.13 -3.18
N ARG A 185 9.22 -4.50 -2.73
CA ARG A 185 8.91 -4.89 -1.33
C ARG A 185 9.21 -3.79 -0.31
N THR A 186 9.08 -2.53 -0.72
CA THR A 186 9.13 -1.34 0.15
C THR A 186 8.28 -1.52 1.41
N GLY A 187 8.78 -1.03 2.54
CA GLY A 187 8.04 -1.05 3.81
C GLY A 187 6.89 -0.05 3.85
N LEU A 188 7.02 1.06 3.11
CA LEU A 188 5.99 2.10 3.01
C LEU A 188 6.07 2.79 1.64
N ASN A 189 4.90 3.04 1.04
CA ASN A 189 4.74 3.76 -0.22
C ASN A 189 3.87 4.99 0.01
N ILE A 190 4.42 6.19 -0.19
CA ILE A 190 3.71 7.45 -0.02
C ILE A 190 3.64 8.15 -1.38
N PHE A 191 2.43 8.54 -1.77
CA PHE A 191 2.19 9.37 -2.96
C PHE A 191 1.48 10.64 -2.52
N LEU A 192 2.11 11.78 -2.78
CA LEU A 192 1.56 13.11 -2.54
C LEU A 192 1.36 13.79 -3.90
N LEU A 193 0.10 13.87 -4.35
CA LEU A 193 -0.25 14.33 -5.69
C LEU A 193 -0.92 15.71 -5.60
N ASP A 194 -0.14 16.76 -5.80
CA ASP A 194 -0.60 18.14 -5.86
C ASP A 194 -0.93 18.53 -7.30
N MET A 195 -2.04 17.97 -7.78
CA MET A 195 -2.48 18.12 -9.16
C MET A 195 -4.00 18.06 -9.28
N CYS A 196 -4.53 18.57 -10.39
CA CYS A 196 -5.93 18.38 -10.72
C CYS A 196 -6.26 16.89 -10.92
N ARG A 197 -7.48 16.48 -10.55
CA ARG A 197 -7.99 15.11 -10.75
C ARG A 197 -9.28 15.10 -11.58
N LYS A 198 -9.36 16.01 -12.55
CA LYS A 198 -10.48 16.08 -13.49
C LYS A 198 -10.31 15.02 -14.59
N ARG A 199 -11.41 14.59 -15.19
CA ARG A 199 -11.38 13.67 -16.33
C ARG A 199 -10.78 14.36 -17.56
N ASN A 200 -9.88 13.68 -18.26
CA ASN A 200 -9.40 14.09 -19.58
C ASN A 200 -10.29 13.45 -20.66
N LEU A 201 -10.97 14.28 -21.46
CA LEU A 201 -11.90 13.81 -22.50
C LEU A 201 -11.19 13.28 -23.75
N ASN A 202 -9.89 13.54 -23.90
CA ASN A 202 -9.11 13.02 -25.02
C ASN A 202 -8.62 11.58 -24.79
N ASP A 203 -8.82 11.02 -23.59
CA ASP A 203 -8.26 9.74 -23.16
C ASP A 203 -9.36 8.75 -22.78
N ASP A 204 -9.96 8.10 -23.77
CA ASP A 204 -11.00 7.09 -23.58
C ASP A 204 -10.45 5.70 -23.25
N VAL A 205 -9.12 5.56 -23.18
CA VAL A 205 -8.46 4.29 -22.91
C VAL A 205 -8.60 3.95 -21.43
N ILE A 206 -9.18 2.78 -21.12
CA ILE A 206 -9.13 2.20 -19.79
C ILE A 206 -7.73 1.59 -19.63
N PRO A 207 -6.86 2.16 -18.79
CA PRO A 207 -5.51 1.66 -18.65
C PRO A 207 -5.58 0.29 -17.98
N GLN A 208 -4.96 -0.72 -18.60
CA GLN A 208 -4.73 -2.01 -17.98
C GLN A 208 -3.58 -1.82 -16.98
N VAL A 209 -3.90 -1.27 -15.81
CA VAL A 209 -2.97 -1.23 -14.69
C VAL A 209 -3.04 -2.57 -14.03
#